data_AF-A0A9D6UJY9-F1
#
_entry.id   AF-A0A9D6UJY9-F1
#
_cell.length_a   1.000
_cell.length_b   1.000
_cell.length_c   1.000
_cell.angle_alpha   90.00
_cell.angle_beta   90.00
_cell.angle_gamma   90.00
#
_symmetry.space_group_name_H-M   'P 1'
#
loop_
_entity.id
_entity.type
_entity.pdbx_description
1 polymer ?
#
loop_
_entity_poly.entity_id
_entity_poly.type
_entity_poly.pdbx_seq_one_letter_code
_entity_poly.pdbx_strand_id
1 'polypeptide(L)'
;MKDAEKKKIEITEIDRLFVDDKDAKFWKTEGAKHNNLFWVRAMVSRKREPAPVEDEDVLFPKNAEEKIKNYKARADLYRFLSDGYNEPTEELTKAILDGSFCNQLADFFNDFKSNKRMDDGRGSICSMKDRKFASTFDGLKKEYCRNIYDTNLPFVSPYESVYRGERQVMGIRSSEVNECYRKAGLGVEGTEMPDHISHECEFVSVLSERTAKFLEEGNIEEAKRYEALCGEFLRDHLLQWGAKFCEDLLMVSKSDFYKGMALLGRGIFNMEYNRLKLMEVL
;
A
#
# COMPACT_ATOMS: atom_id res chain seq x y z
N MET A 1 24.97 -0.68 57.10
CA MET A 1 23.76 -0.35 56.33
C MET A 1 23.97 1.00 55.67
N LYS A 2 24.43 1.03 54.42
CA LYS A 2 24.38 2.21 53.57
C LYS A 2 23.45 1.82 52.43
N ASP A 3 22.28 2.44 52.42
CA ASP A 3 21.26 2.29 51.39
C ASP A 3 21.85 2.75 50.05
N ALA A 4 22.35 1.78 49.28
CA ALA A 4 22.42 1.91 47.84
C ALA A 4 20.98 1.74 47.33
N GLU A 5 20.19 2.81 47.45
CA GLU A 5 18.98 3.01 46.67
C GLU A 5 19.38 2.92 45.19
N LYS A 6 19.25 1.71 44.63
CA LYS A 6 19.21 1.51 43.19
C LYS A 6 18.10 2.41 42.69
N LYS A 7 18.45 3.58 42.11
CA LYS A 7 17.55 4.38 41.30
C LYS A 7 16.86 3.42 40.34
N LYS A 8 15.58 3.15 40.59
CA LYS A 8 14.76 2.31 39.73
C LYS A 8 14.68 3.06 38.41
N ILE A 9 15.49 2.65 37.44
CA ILE A 9 15.53 3.29 36.13
C ILE A 9 14.10 3.20 35.59
N GLU A 10 13.50 4.36 35.32
CA GLU A 10 12.15 4.43 34.80
C GLU A 10 12.19 3.96 33.34
N ILE A 11 11.81 2.70 33.12
CA ILE A 11 11.86 2.06 31.81
C ILE A 11 10.77 2.69 30.93
N THR A 12 11.20 3.45 29.92
CA THR A 12 10.30 4.05 28.92
C THR A 12 9.63 2.96 28.08
N GLU A 13 8.51 3.27 27.41
CA GLU A 13 7.84 2.30 26.54
C GLU A 13 8.79 1.77 25.44
N ILE A 14 9.63 2.64 24.88
CA ILE A 14 10.64 2.28 23.86
C ILE A 14 11.66 1.28 24.41
N ASP A 15 12.12 1.44 25.66
CA ASP A 15 13.06 0.48 26.30
C ASP A 15 12.42 -0.90 26.53
N ARG A 16 11.09 -1.01 26.48
CA ARG A 16 10.37 -2.30 26.55
C ARG A 16 10.10 -2.89 25.18
N LEU A 17 10.30 -2.13 24.11
CA LEU A 17 10.04 -2.54 22.73
C LEU A 17 11.30 -3.02 22.02
N PHE A 18 12.46 -2.46 22.39
CA PHE A 18 13.74 -2.79 21.77
C PHE A 18 14.69 -3.40 22.80
N VAL A 19 15.21 -4.59 22.49
CA VAL A 19 16.16 -5.30 23.36
C VAL A 19 17.57 -4.70 23.25
N ASP A 20 17.93 -4.18 22.08
CA ASP A 20 19.22 -3.52 21.85
C ASP A 20 19.17 -2.05 22.26
N ASP A 21 20.11 -1.63 23.12
CA ASP A 21 20.20 -0.26 23.65
C ASP A 21 20.47 0.79 22.56
N LYS A 22 21.18 0.43 21.47
CA LYS A 22 21.42 1.33 20.34
C LYS A 22 20.13 1.56 19.56
N ASP A 23 19.33 0.53 19.35
CA ASP A 23 18.01 0.66 18.70
C ASP A 23 17.07 1.51 19.56
N ALA A 24 17.01 1.24 20.87
CA ALA A 24 16.23 2.04 21.80
C ALA A 24 16.67 3.52 21.79
N LYS A 25 17.98 3.78 21.75
CA LYS A 25 18.52 5.14 21.63
C LYS A 25 18.15 5.79 20.29
N PHE A 26 18.27 5.07 19.18
CA PHE A 26 17.89 5.55 17.85
C PHE A 26 16.41 6.00 17.83
N TRP A 27 15.50 5.18 18.34
CA TRP A 27 14.07 5.50 18.36
C TRP A 27 13.73 6.66 19.29
N LYS A 28 14.46 6.81 20.41
CA LYS A 28 14.32 7.97 21.32
C LYS A 28 14.82 9.28 20.71
N THR A 29 15.80 9.24 19.80
CA THR A 29 16.41 10.45 19.24
C THR A 29 16.00 10.72 17.81
N GLU A 30 16.31 9.82 16.88
CA GLU A 30 16.06 10.02 15.46
C GLU A 30 14.61 9.69 15.13
N GLY A 31 14.10 8.55 15.61
CA GLY A 31 12.68 8.19 15.45
C GLY A 31 11.72 9.27 15.94
N ALA A 32 12.03 9.91 17.07
CA ALA A 32 11.23 11.00 17.62
C ALA A 32 11.10 12.23 16.68
N LYS A 33 12.12 12.50 15.84
CA LYS A 33 12.08 13.60 14.86
C LYS A 33 11.16 13.31 13.68
N HIS A 34 10.90 12.04 13.40
CA HIS A 34 10.09 11.58 12.26
C HIS A 34 8.78 10.92 12.71
N ASN A 35 8.24 11.36 13.86
CA ASN A 35 6.98 10.84 14.41
C ASN A 35 5.75 11.18 13.55
N ASN A 36 5.92 12.02 12.53
CA ASN A 36 4.93 12.33 11.50
C ASN A 36 4.67 11.13 10.58
N LEU A 37 5.61 10.18 10.47
CA LEU A 37 5.42 8.95 9.70
C LEU A 37 4.64 7.90 10.50
N PHE A 38 3.63 7.30 9.89
CA PHE A 38 2.79 6.26 10.51
C PHE A 38 3.61 5.02 10.89
N TRP A 39 4.50 4.55 10.01
CA TRP A 39 5.28 3.35 10.32
C TRP A 39 6.27 3.59 11.48
N VAL A 40 6.82 4.81 11.60
CA VAL A 40 7.64 5.21 12.76
C VAL A 40 6.81 5.14 14.04
N ARG A 41 5.58 5.68 14.03
CA ARG A 41 4.68 5.58 15.19
C ARG A 41 4.33 4.14 15.54
N ALA A 42 4.10 3.28 14.54
CA ALA A 42 3.83 1.86 14.75
C ALA A 42 5.02 1.12 15.42
N MET A 43 6.25 1.52 15.12
CA MET A 43 7.45 0.91 15.71
C MET A 43 7.69 1.32 17.16
N VAL A 44 7.34 2.55 17.55
CA VAL A 44 7.60 3.10 18.89
C VAL A 44 6.41 3.07 19.85
N SER A 45 5.26 2.54 19.41
CA SER A 45 4.01 2.49 20.19
C SER A 45 3.38 1.10 20.12
N ARG A 46 2.72 0.67 21.20
CA ARG A 46 1.82 -0.49 21.17
C ARG A 46 0.39 -0.14 20.75
N LYS A 47 0.05 1.15 20.70
CA LYS A 47 -1.29 1.60 20.30
C LYS A 47 -1.44 1.49 18.79
N ARG A 48 -2.47 0.78 18.36
CA ARG A 48 -2.85 0.71 16.95
C ARG A 48 -3.52 2.01 16.53
N GLU A 49 -2.94 2.67 15.55
CA GLU A 49 -3.56 3.80 14.88
C GLU A 49 -4.49 3.28 13.77
N PRO A 50 -5.73 3.79 13.64
CA PRO A 50 -6.60 3.40 12.53
C PRO A 50 -6.02 3.91 11.20
N ALA A 51 -6.44 3.28 10.09
CA ALA A 51 -6.14 3.85 8.77
C ALA A 51 -6.80 5.24 8.66
N PRO A 52 -6.12 6.24 8.08
CA PRO A 52 -6.77 7.49 7.76
C PRO A 52 -7.82 7.19 6.69
N VAL A 53 -9.10 7.36 7.00
CA VAL A 53 -10.21 7.11 6.07
C VAL A 53 -11.08 8.36 6.08
N GLU A 54 -11.53 8.74 4.91
CA GLU A 54 -12.50 9.81 4.69
C GLU A 54 -13.76 9.21 4.11
N ASP A 55 -14.93 9.63 4.60
CA ASP A 55 -16.19 9.18 4.04
C ASP A 55 -16.33 9.72 2.61
N GLU A 56 -16.60 8.82 1.66
CA GLU A 56 -16.77 9.14 0.24
C GLU A 56 -17.93 8.36 -0.36
N ASP A 57 -18.58 8.95 -1.37
CA ASP A 57 -19.66 8.29 -2.10
C ASP A 57 -19.13 7.12 -2.94
N VAL A 58 -19.63 5.92 -2.64
CA VAL A 58 -19.31 4.70 -3.39
C VAL A 58 -20.38 4.44 -4.45
N LEU A 59 -19.95 4.20 -5.69
CA LEU A 59 -20.84 3.66 -6.71
C LEU A 59 -20.79 2.13 -6.69
N PHE A 60 -21.98 1.53 -6.59
CA PHE A 60 -22.17 0.10 -6.78
C PHE A 60 -22.64 -0.20 -8.20
N PRO A 61 -22.05 -1.20 -8.88
CA PRO A 61 -22.55 -1.66 -10.17
C PRO A 61 -24.02 -2.07 -10.09
N LYS A 62 -24.84 -1.63 -11.06
CA LYS A 62 -26.30 -1.83 -11.05
C LYS A 62 -26.73 -3.13 -11.72
N ASN A 63 -25.88 -3.69 -12.55
CA ASN A 63 -26.15 -4.89 -13.35
C ASN A 63 -24.87 -5.71 -13.55
N ALA A 64 -25.00 -6.89 -14.16
CA ALA A 64 -23.88 -7.81 -14.35
C ALA A 64 -22.77 -7.23 -15.25
N GLU A 65 -23.13 -6.50 -16.30
CA GLU A 65 -22.18 -5.89 -17.24
C GLU A 65 -21.32 -4.83 -16.54
N GLU A 66 -21.97 -3.92 -15.79
CA GLU A 66 -21.26 -2.93 -14.97
C GLU A 66 -20.39 -3.60 -13.91
N LYS A 67 -20.83 -4.73 -13.33
CA LYS A 67 -20.07 -5.46 -12.32
C LYS A 67 -18.79 -6.05 -12.92
N ILE A 68 -18.87 -6.67 -14.10
CA ILE A 68 -17.70 -7.17 -14.84
C ILE A 68 -16.73 -6.03 -15.13
N LYS A 69 -17.24 -4.92 -15.68
CA LYS A 69 -16.44 -3.73 -16.01
C LYS A 69 -15.71 -3.17 -14.79
N ASN A 70 -16.40 -3.09 -13.66
CA ASN A 70 -15.82 -2.61 -12.40
C ASN A 70 -14.69 -3.52 -11.89
N TYR A 71 -14.84 -4.84 -11.97
CA TYR A 71 -13.78 -5.77 -11.57
C TYR A 71 -12.57 -5.74 -12.52
N LYS A 72 -12.78 -5.55 -13.83
CA LYS A 72 -11.66 -5.33 -14.76
C LYS A 72 -10.90 -4.05 -14.44
N ALA A 73 -11.61 -2.94 -14.25
CA ALA A 73 -11.00 -1.67 -13.87
C ALA A 73 -10.22 -1.77 -12.55
N ARG A 74 -10.75 -2.50 -11.55
CA ARG A 74 -10.01 -2.82 -10.32
C ARG A 74 -8.76 -3.63 -10.60
N ALA A 75 -8.86 -4.70 -11.38
CA ALA A 75 -7.72 -5.54 -11.70
C ALA A 75 -6.58 -4.72 -12.31
N ASP A 76 -6.90 -3.87 -13.27
CA ASP A 76 -5.92 -3.04 -13.97
C ASP A 76 -5.32 -1.97 -13.05
N LEU A 77 -6.14 -1.29 -12.25
CA LEU A 77 -5.66 -0.27 -11.30
C LEU A 77 -4.76 -0.87 -10.22
N TYR A 78 -5.11 -2.04 -9.67
CA TYR A 78 -4.29 -2.70 -8.67
C TYR A 78 -2.99 -3.26 -9.25
N ARG A 79 -3.00 -3.74 -10.50
CA ARG A 79 -1.78 -4.11 -11.23
C ARG A 79 -0.87 -2.91 -11.41
N PHE A 80 -1.45 -1.79 -11.84
CA PHE A 80 -0.75 -0.53 -11.98
C PHE A 80 -0.10 -0.06 -10.66
N LEU A 81 -0.82 -0.19 -9.54
CA LEU A 81 -0.28 0.13 -8.21
C LEU A 81 0.85 -0.82 -7.82
N SER A 82 0.72 -2.12 -8.10
CA SER A 82 1.79 -3.10 -7.88
C SER A 82 3.06 -2.69 -8.61
N ASP A 83 2.96 -2.44 -9.92
CA ASP A 83 4.10 -2.08 -10.76
C ASP A 83 4.78 -0.78 -10.30
N GLY A 84 3.98 0.23 -9.93
CA GLY A 84 4.54 1.52 -9.49
C GLY A 84 5.05 1.54 -8.04
N TYR A 85 4.69 0.55 -7.21
CA TYR A 85 5.26 0.36 -5.88
C TYR A 85 6.42 -0.62 -5.84
N ASN A 86 6.72 -1.30 -6.95
CA ASN A 86 7.90 -2.14 -7.09
C ASN A 86 9.11 -1.30 -7.56
N GLU A 87 10.29 -1.92 -7.60
CA GLU A 87 11.48 -1.30 -8.16
C GLU A 87 11.20 -0.88 -9.62
N PRO A 88 11.44 0.39 -9.99
CA PRO A 88 11.11 0.87 -11.32
C PRO A 88 11.96 0.16 -12.37
N THR A 89 11.34 -0.21 -13.49
CA THR A 89 12.00 -0.82 -14.65
C THR A 89 12.27 0.22 -15.74
N GLU A 90 13.14 -0.13 -16.69
CA GLU A 90 13.38 0.72 -17.87
C GLU A 90 12.10 0.84 -18.70
N GLU A 91 11.32 -0.24 -18.81
CA GLU A 91 10.04 -0.30 -19.50
C GLU A 91 9.02 0.64 -18.89
N LEU A 92 8.86 0.61 -17.55
CA LEU A 92 7.98 1.51 -16.81
C LEU A 92 8.39 2.96 -17.04
N THR A 93 9.68 3.25 -16.92
CA THR A 93 10.22 4.61 -17.14
C THR A 93 9.91 5.11 -18.54
N LYS A 94 10.14 4.25 -19.55
CA LYS A 94 9.83 4.58 -20.95
C LYS A 94 8.34 4.87 -21.12
N ALA A 95 7.47 4.06 -20.54
CA ALA A 95 6.02 4.23 -20.61
C ALA A 95 5.55 5.55 -19.95
N ILE A 96 6.20 5.97 -18.86
CA ILE A 96 5.94 7.27 -18.22
C ILE A 96 6.37 8.42 -19.14
N LEU A 97 7.56 8.30 -19.74
CA LEU A 97 8.16 9.35 -20.58
C LEU A 97 7.43 9.54 -21.92
N ASP A 98 7.02 8.45 -22.56
CA ASP A 98 6.28 8.50 -23.83
C ASP A 98 4.77 8.75 -23.64
N GLY A 99 4.31 8.80 -22.38
CA GLY A 99 2.93 9.09 -22.00
C GLY A 99 1.98 7.90 -22.15
N SER A 100 2.44 6.74 -22.63
CA SER A 100 1.60 5.54 -22.74
C SER A 100 1.07 5.09 -21.38
N PHE A 101 1.87 5.23 -20.32
CA PHE A 101 1.46 4.96 -18.94
C PHE A 101 0.28 5.83 -18.49
N CYS A 102 0.26 7.10 -18.90
CA CYS A 102 -0.82 8.02 -18.60
C CYS A 102 -2.09 7.77 -19.39
N ASN A 103 -1.94 7.33 -20.64
CA ASN A 103 -3.09 6.97 -21.48
C ASN A 103 -3.78 5.73 -20.90
N GLN A 104 -3.02 4.71 -20.49
CA GLN A 104 -3.55 3.52 -19.80
C GLN A 104 -4.33 3.91 -18.54
N LEU A 105 -3.75 4.79 -17.70
CA LEU A 105 -4.45 5.31 -16.52
C LEU A 105 -5.79 5.97 -16.88
N ALA A 106 -5.81 6.82 -17.92
CA ALA A 106 -7.02 7.54 -18.30
C ALA A 106 -8.15 6.58 -18.73
N ASP A 107 -7.81 5.50 -19.44
CA ASP A 107 -8.78 4.49 -19.85
C ASP A 107 -9.44 3.80 -18.65
N PHE A 108 -8.68 3.52 -17.58
CA PHE A 108 -9.22 2.91 -16.35
C PHE A 108 -10.30 3.78 -15.68
N PHE A 109 -10.10 5.11 -15.69
CA PHE A 109 -11.00 6.07 -15.04
C PHE A 109 -12.30 6.34 -15.80
N ASN A 110 -12.42 5.89 -17.05
CA ASN A 110 -13.70 5.99 -17.76
C ASN A 110 -14.75 5.04 -17.17
N ASP A 111 -14.29 3.95 -16.54
CA ASP A 111 -15.12 2.85 -16.05
C ASP A 111 -15.24 2.84 -14.52
N PHE A 112 -14.49 3.72 -13.87
CA PHE A 112 -14.36 3.83 -12.43
C PHE A 112 -14.62 5.27 -12.04
N LYS A 113 -15.61 5.55 -11.18
CA LYS A 113 -15.82 6.92 -10.67
C LYS A 113 -14.58 7.31 -9.86
N SER A 114 -13.71 8.09 -10.48
CA SER A 114 -12.55 8.69 -9.82
C SER A 114 -12.99 9.56 -8.64
N ASN A 115 -12.13 9.71 -7.65
CA ASN A 115 -12.25 10.75 -6.63
C ASN A 115 -11.17 11.82 -6.83
N LYS A 116 -11.29 12.94 -6.11
CA LYS A 116 -10.36 14.06 -6.24
C LYS A 116 -8.90 13.62 -6.07
N ARG A 117 -8.61 12.73 -5.12
CA ARG A 117 -7.23 12.24 -4.89
C ARG A 117 -6.70 11.48 -6.09
N MET A 118 -7.50 10.59 -6.66
CA MET A 118 -7.09 9.83 -7.83
C MET A 118 -6.87 10.74 -9.04
N ASP A 119 -7.72 11.75 -9.24
CA ASP A 119 -7.54 12.75 -10.29
C ASP A 119 -6.26 13.58 -10.11
N ASP A 120 -5.97 14.02 -8.88
CA ASP A 120 -4.74 14.73 -8.53
C ASP A 120 -3.50 13.82 -8.73
N GLY A 121 -3.62 12.54 -8.39
CA GLY A 121 -2.58 11.54 -8.57
C GLY A 121 -2.25 11.29 -10.04
N ARG A 122 -3.29 11.08 -10.87
CA ARG A 122 -3.15 10.99 -12.33
C ARG A 122 -2.50 12.26 -12.89
N GLY A 123 -2.95 13.44 -12.48
CA GLY A 123 -2.38 14.72 -12.93
C GLY A 123 -0.88 14.84 -12.60
N SER A 124 -0.49 14.42 -11.40
CA SER A 124 0.90 14.42 -10.95
C SER A 124 1.77 13.50 -11.81
N ILE A 125 1.33 12.26 -12.05
CA ILE A 125 2.05 11.30 -12.91
C ILE A 125 2.17 11.84 -14.34
N CYS A 126 1.10 12.39 -14.90
CA CYS A 126 1.09 12.85 -16.29
C CYS A 126 1.84 14.14 -16.54
N SER A 127 2.19 14.87 -15.49
CA SER A 127 3.13 16.00 -15.59
C SER A 127 4.60 15.57 -15.73
N MET A 128 4.94 14.29 -15.50
CA MET A 128 6.32 13.80 -15.52
C MET A 128 6.96 13.82 -16.91
N LYS A 129 6.17 13.66 -17.97
CA LYS A 129 6.66 13.71 -19.37
C LYS A 129 7.39 15.02 -19.72
N ASP A 130 7.06 16.10 -19.00
CA ASP A 130 7.61 17.44 -19.24
C ASP A 130 8.88 17.73 -18.42
N ARG A 131 9.27 16.82 -17.50
CA ARG A 131 10.51 16.95 -16.70
C ARG A 131 11.60 16.06 -17.31
N LYS A 132 12.86 16.52 -17.34
CA LYS A 132 13.98 15.80 -18.00
C LYS A 132 14.86 14.92 -17.09
N PHE A 133 14.95 15.21 -15.79
CA PHE A 133 15.90 14.51 -14.89
C PHE A 133 15.22 13.59 -13.87
N ALA A 134 14.07 14.00 -13.32
CA ALA A 134 13.33 13.18 -12.35
C ALA A 134 12.58 12.00 -13.01
N SER A 135 12.47 12.01 -14.33
CA SER A 135 11.76 11.03 -15.16
C SER A 135 12.70 10.08 -15.89
N THR A 136 14.02 10.17 -15.68
CA THR A 136 14.97 9.17 -16.17
C THR A 136 14.91 7.92 -15.30
N PHE A 137 15.34 6.79 -15.86
CA PHE A 137 15.39 5.51 -15.15
C PHE A 137 16.24 5.61 -13.88
N ASP A 138 17.45 6.16 -14.00
CA ASP A 138 18.34 6.41 -12.86
C ASP A 138 17.71 7.37 -11.83
N GLY A 139 16.95 8.36 -12.28
CA GLY A 139 16.26 9.32 -11.43
C GLY A 139 15.18 8.64 -10.58
N LEU A 140 14.31 7.85 -11.22
CA LEU A 140 13.27 7.09 -10.54
C LEU A 140 13.86 6.02 -9.62
N LYS A 141 14.85 5.25 -10.08
CA LYS A 141 15.51 4.21 -9.29
C LYS A 141 16.20 4.78 -8.05
N LYS A 142 16.93 5.89 -8.20
CA LYS A 142 17.58 6.56 -7.06
C LYS A 142 16.56 7.07 -6.04
N GLU A 143 15.42 7.57 -6.52
CA GLU A 143 14.34 7.98 -5.63
C GLU A 143 13.66 6.79 -4.95
N TYR A 144 13.39 5.70 -5.67
CA TYR A 144 12.85 4.47 -5.10
C TYR A 144 13.72 3.97 -3.95
N CYS A 145 15.04 3.81 -4.18
CA CYS A 145 15.97 3.37 -3.15
C CYS A 145 15.98 4.30 -1.93
N ARG A 146 15.90 5.62 -2.15
CA ARG A 146 15.83 6.60 -1.04
C ARG A 146 14.51 6.50 -0.27
N ASN A 147 13.39 6.30 -0.97
CA ASN A 147 12.09 6.30 -0.34
C ASN A 147 11.80 4.96 0.36
N ILE A 148 12.31 3.83 -0.13
CA ILE A 148 11.93 2.47 0.33
C ILE A 148 13.06 1.73 1.04
N TYR A 149 14.31 1.83 0.56
CA TYR A 149 15.45 1.03 1.05
C TYR A 149 16.54 1.84 1.77
N ASP A 150 16.30 3.13 2.03
CA ASP A 150 17.27 3.91 2.81
C ASP A 150 17.32 3.38 4.25
N THR A 151 18.46 3.60 4.89
CA THR A 151 18.70 3.25 6.29
C THR A 151 18.61 4.48 7.18
N ASN A 152 18.63 5.68 6.60
CA ASN A 152 18.49 6.94 7.31
C ASN A 152 17.10 7.53 7.07
N LEU A 153 16.43 7.92 8.16
CA LEU A 153 15.14 8.61 8.07
C LEU A 153 15.29 9.99 7.38
N PRO A 154 14.29 10.45 6.62
CA PRO A 154 13.00 9.80 6.41
C PRO A 154 12.99 8.84 5.20
N PHE A 155 12.41 7.66 5.39
CA PHE A 155 12.04 6.69 4.35
C PHE A 155 10.71 6.03 4.75
N VAL A 156 10.21 5.11 3.93
CA VAL A 156 8.93 4.43 4.08
C VAL A 156 9.19 2.93 4.08
N SER A 157 8.72 2.22 5.11
CA SER A 157 8.69 0.76 5.05
C SER A 157 7.60 0.30 4.09
N PRO A 158 7.83 -0.69 3.22
CA PRO A 158 6.82 -1.17 2.29
C PRO A 158 6.06 -2.41 2.78
N TYR A 159 6.06 -2.72 4.09
CA TYR A 159 5.53 -3.98 4.63
C TYR A 159 4.37 -3.81 5.62
N GLU A 160 3.31 -4.61 5.49
CA GLU A 160 2.18 -4.61 6.45
C GLU A 160 2.67 -4.81 7.88
N SER A 161 3.50 -5.82 8.10
CA SER A 161 4.02 -6.21 9.42
C SER A 161 4.55 -5.00 10.20
N VAL A 162 5.30 -4.10 9.55
CA VAL A 162 5.86 -2.90 10.17
C VAL A 162 4.77 -1.89 10.56
N TYR A 163 3.81 -1.57 9.69
CA TYR A 163 2.68 -0.68 10.04
C TYR A 163 1.75 -1.28 11.07
N ARG A 164 1.75 -2.62 11.22
CA ARG A 164 1.00 -3.35 12.24
C ARG A 164 1.80 -3.53 13.53
N GLY A 165 3.01 -2.96 13.62
CA GLY A 165 3.83 -2.89 14.82
C GLY A 165 4.63 -4.16 15.13
N GLU A 166 4.80 -5.04 14.14
CA GLU A 166 5.73 -6.17 14.23
C GLU A 166 7.16 -5.68 14.02
N ARG A 167 8.09 -6.21 14.82
CA ARG A 167 9.50 -5.76 14.86
C ARG A 167 10.47 -6.83 14.35
N GLN A 168 9.92 -7.94 13.87
CA GLN A 168 10.63 -9.09 13.36
C GLN A 168 10.33 -9.27 11.87
N VAL A 169 11.33 -9.73 11.13
CA VAL A 169 11.19 -10.13 9.73
C VAL A 169 10.33 -11.39 9.65
N MET A 170 9.48 -11.51 8.62
CA MET A 170 8.59 -12.65 8.40
C MET A 170 7.72 -12.98 9.62
N GLY A 171 7.07 -11.95 10.15
CA GLY A 171 6.21 -12.11 11.31
C GLY A 171 4.85 -12.75 11.01
N ILE A 172 3.88 -12.51 11.89
CA ILE A 172 2.57 -13.18 11.82
C ILE A 172 1.81 -12.65 10.60
N ARG A 173 1.85 -11.34 10.32
CA ARG A 173 1.16 -10.77 9.13
C ARG A 173 1.69 -11.33 7.82
N SER A 174 3.02 -11.36 7.63
CA SER A 174 3.62 -11.95 6.43
C SER A 174 3.20 -13.41 6.23
N SER A 175 3.04 -14.17 7.33
CA SER A 175 2.59 -15.56 7.29
C SER A 175 1.10 -15.70 6.93
N GLU A 176 0.24 -14.85 7.50
CA GLU A 176 -1.20 -14.80 7.20
C GLU A 176 -1.44 -14.42 5.73
N VAL A 177 -0.76 -13.38 5.24
CA VAL A 177 -0.82 -12.93 3.85
C VAL A 177 -0.40 -14.06 2.88
N ASN A 178 0.71 -14.75 3.19
CA ASN A 178 1.17 -15.87 2.36
C ASN A 178 0.16 -17.02 2.32
N GLU A 179 -0.56 -17.28 3.41
CA GLU A 179 -1.61 -18.30 3.44
C GLU A 179 -2.81 -17.91 2.56
N CYS A 180 -3.17 -16.62 2.51
CA CYS A 180 -4.17 -16.11 1.57
C CYS A 180 -3.78 -16.37 0.11
N TYR A 181 -2.50 -16.16 -0.24
CA TYR A 181 -1.99 -16.46 -1.58
C TYR A 181 -2.12 -17.95 -1.91
N ARG A 182 -1.72 -18.83 -0.99
CA ARG A 182 -1.83 -20.29 -1.19
C ARG A 182 -3.28 -20.76 -1.36
N LYS A 183 -4.22 -20.21 -0.61
CA LYS A 183 -5.66 -20.51 -0.76
C LYS A 183 -6.21 -20.16 -2.14
N ALA A 184 -5.62 -19.15 -2.79
CA ALA A 184 -5.93 -18.79 -4.18
C ALA A 184 -5.08 -19.57 -5.21
N GLY A 185 -4.24 -20.52 -4.78
CA GLY A 185 -3.34 -21.28 -5.66
C GLY A 185 -2.19 -20.44 -6.22
N LEU A 186 -1.75 -19.42 -5.49
CA LEU A 186 -0.63 -18.56 -5.83
C LEU A 186 0.54 -18.75 -4.86
N GLY A 187 1.72 -18.33 -5.29
CA GLY A 187 2.92 -18.24 -4.46
C GLY A 187 3.63 -16.91 -4.68
N VAL A 188 4.55 -16.58 -3.79
CA VAL A 188 5.41 -15.39 -3.92
C VAL A 188 6.73 -15.82 -4.52
N GLU A 189 7.16 -15.15 -5.58
CA GLU A 189 8.50 -15.29 -6.16
C GLU A 189 9.40 -14.12 -5.73
N GLY A 190 10.72 -14.31 -5.82
CA GLY A 190 11.69 -13.27 -5.49
C GLY A 190 12.11 -13.24 -4.01
N THR A 191 12.69 -12.10 -3.60
CA THR A 191 13.31 -11.91 -2.28
C THR A 191 12.46 -11.11 -1.31
N GLU A 192 11.41 -10.44 -1.80
CA GLU A 192 10.53 -9.61 -0.99
C GLU A 192 9.59 -10.46 -0.13
N MET A 193 9.21 -9.93 1.03
CA MET A 193 8.27 -10.60 1.91
C MET A 193 6.85 -10.63 1.30
N PRO A 194 6.02 -11.62 1.65
CA PRO A 194 4.65 -11.73 1.15
C PRO A 194 3.79 -10.49 1.41
N ASP A 195 4.04 -9.77 2.50
CA ASP A 195 3.31 -8.56 2.93
C ASP A 195 3.90 -7.25 2.38
N HIS A 196 4.72 -7.33 1.33
CA HIS A 196 5.15 -6.14 0.59
C HIS A 196 3.95 -5.51 -0.13
N ILE A 197 3.85 -4.18 -0.13
CA ILE A 197 2.71 -3.44 -0.70
C ILE A 197 2.44 -3.81 -2.18
N SER A 198 3.49 -4.04 -2.97
CA SER A 198 3.33 -4.44 -4.38
C SER A 198 2.67 -5.82 -4.49
N HIS A 199 3.11 -6.80 -3.70
CA HIS A 199 2.54 -8.14 -3.68
C HIS A 199 1.07 -8.13 -3.23
N GLU A 200 0.72 -7.37 -2.19
CA GLU A 200 -0.67 -7.27 -1.76
C GLU A 200 -1.56 -6.62 -2.83
N CYS A 201 -1.06 -5.58 -3.52
CA CYS A 201 -1.77 -4.97 -4.65
C CYS A 201 -1.92 -5.96 -5.83
N GLU A 202 -0.86 -6.68 -6.19
CA GLU A 202 -0.90 -7.70 -7.24
C GLU A 202 -1.92 -8.79 -6.92
N PHE A 203 -1.98 -9.23 -5.67
CA PHE A 203 -2.94 -10.24 -5.27
C PHE A 203 -4.38 -9.77 -5.45
N VAL A 204 -4.70 -8.53 -5.05
CA VAL A 204 -6.03 -7.94 -5.29
C VAL A 204 -6.32 -7.81 -6.78
N SER A 205 -5.32 -7.50 -7.60
CA SER A 205 -5.45 -7.48 -9.07
C SER A 205 -5.89 -8.86 -9.60
N VAL A 206 -5.18 -9.92 -9.21
CA VAL A 206 -5.47 -11.30 -9.64
C VAL A 206 -6.86 -11.75 -9.19
N LEU A 207 -7.25 -11.47 -7.94
CA LEU A 207 -8.59 -11.82 -7.44
C LEU A 207 -9.69 -11.07 -8.22
N SER A 208 -9.46 -9.80 -8.54
CA SER A 208 -10.40 -8.99 -9.31
C SER A 208 -10.55 -9.49 -10.74
N GLU A 209 -9.43 -9.84 -11.39
CA GLU A 209 -9.42 -10.40 -12.74
C GLU A 209 -10.17 -11.74 -12.80
N ARG A 210 -9.90 -12.65 -11.86
CA ARG A 210 -10.60 -13.94 -11.77
C ARG A 210 -12.09 -13.74 -11.51
N THR A 211 -12.46 -12.77 -10.68
CA THR A 211 -13.88 -12.43 -10.45
C THR A 211 -14.55 -11.98 -11.74
N ALA A 212 -13.94 -11.06 -12.49
CA ALA A 212 -14.46 -10.60 -13.78
C ALA A 212 -14.63 -11.78 -14.76
N LYS A 213 -13.60 -12.62 -14.89
CA LYS A 213 -13.61 -13.78 -15.80
C LYS A 213 -14.77 -14.74 -15.49
N PHE A 214 -14.95 -15.13 -14.22
CA PHE A 214 -16.05 -16.03 -13.86
C PHE A 214 -17.43 -15.41 -14.07
N LEU A 215 -17.58 -14.09 -13.89
CA LEU A 215 -18.82 -13.40 -14.22
C LEU A 215 -19.10 -13.43 -15.73
N GLU A 216 -18.09 -13.26 -16.58
CA GLU A 216 -18.21 -13.35 -18.04
C GLU A 216 -18.58 -14.75 -18.53
N GLU A 217 -18.03 -15.77 -17.88
CA GLU A 217 -18.33 -17.19 -18.15
C GLU A 217 -19.70 -17.63 -17.58
N GLY A 218 -20.38 -16.77 -16.81
CA GLY A 218 -21.64 -17.09 -16.14
C GLY A 218 -21.49 -18.04 -14.94
N ASN A 219 -20.27 -18.27 -14.47
CA ASN A 219 -19.98 -19.08 -13.28
C ASN A 219 -20.13 -18.24 -12.00
N ILE A 220 -21.38 -18.02 -11.60
CA ILE A 220 -21.74 -17.13 -10.48
C ILE A 220 -21.20 -17.63 -9.12
N GLU A 221 -21.07 -18.94 -8.93
CA GLU A 221 -20.57 -19.51 -7.68
C GLU A 221 -19.08 -19.18 -7.45
N GLU A 222 -18.23 -19.44 -8.45
CA GLU A 222 -16.81 -19.08 -8.36
C GLU A 222 -16.61 -17.56 -8.35
N ALA A 223 -17.41 -16.79 -9.10
CA ALA A 223 -17.36 -15.33 -9.03
C ALA A 223 -17.60 -14.81 -7.60
N LYS A 224 -18.62 -15.32 -6.91
CA LYS A 224 -18.90 -14.97 -5.50
C LYS A 224 -17.78 -15.39 -4.56
N ARG A 225 -17.18 -16.55 -4.79
CA ARG A 225 -16.04 -17.03 -3.99
C ARG A 225 -14.84 -16.10 -4.10
N TYR A 226 -14.45 -15.70 -5.31
CA TYR A 226 -13.33 -14.77 -5.52
C TYR A 226 -13.65 -13.35 -5.05
N GLU A 227 -14.90 -12.89 -5.18
CA GLU A 227 -15.37 -11.63 -4.61
C GLU A 227 -15.24 -11.62 -3.08
N ALA A 228 -15.61 -12.71 -2.40
CA ALA A 228 -15.47 -12.87 -0.96
C ALA A 228 -14.00 -12.88 -0.54
N LEU A 229 -13.14 -13.67 -1.20
CA LEU A 229 -11.70 -13.69 -0.94
C LEU A 229 -11.07 -12.30 -1.08
N CYS A 230 -11.46 -11.55 -2.11
CA CYS A 230 -10.99 -10.18 -2.34
C CYS A 230 -11.43 -9.23 -1.21
N GLY A 231 -12.71 -9.30 -0.80
CA GLY A 231 -13.22 -8.51 0.30
C GLY A 231 -12.56 -8.82 1.64
N GLU A 232 -12.35 -10.11 1.95
CA GLU A 232 -11.64 -10.56 3.15
C GLU A 232 -10.19 -10.05 3.17
N PHE A 233 -9.46 -10.24 2.08
CA PHE A 233 -8.07 -9.80 2.00
C PHE A 233 -7.93 -8.28 2.14
N LEU A 234 -8.75 -7.51 1.42
CA LEU A 234 -8.77 -6.05 1.55
C LEU A 234 -9.05 -5.62 2.98
N ARG A 235 -10.10 -6.17 3.61
CA ARG A 235 -10.51 -5.79 4.96
C ARG A 235 -9.46 -6.15 6.01
N ASP A 236 -8.93 -7.37 5.96
CA ASP A 236 -8.12 -7.89 7.07
C ASP A 236 -6.62 -7.54 6.94
N HIS A 237 -6.17 -7.28 5.70
CA HIS A 237 -4.80 -6.94 5.32
C HIS A 237 -4.72 -5.53 4.71
N LEU A 238 -4.74 -5.41 3.38
CA LEU A 238 -4.30 -4.21 2.65
C LEU A 238 -4.89 -2.89 3.17
N LEU A 239 -6.19 -2.83 3.49
CA LEU A 239 -6.82 -1.58 3.96
C LEU A 239 -6.51 -1.22 5.41
N GLN A 240 -5.87 -2.10 6.18
CA GLN A 240 -5.45 -1.83 7.55
C GLN A 240 -4.19 -0.93 7.62
N TRP A 241 -3.48 -0.82 6.51
CA TRP A 241 -2.18 -0.16 6.47
C TRP A 241 -1.87 0.59 5.17
N GLY A 242 -2.39 0.16 4.00
CA GLY A 242 -2.06 0.74 2.70
C GLY A 242 -2.30 2.25 2.64
N ALA A 243 -3.38 2.75 3.24
CA ALA A 243 -3.64 4.20 3.30
C ALA A 243 -2.56 4.96 4.09
N LYS A 244 -2.02 4.37 5.17
CA LYS A 244 -0.92 4.95 5.97
C LYS A 244 0.37 4.95 5.17
N PHE A 245 0.64 3.85 4.46
CA PHE A 245 1.78 3.76 3.54
C PHE A 245 1.74 4.86 2.49
N CYS A 246 0.57 5.12 1.89
CA CYS A 246 0.43 6.20 0.92
C CYS A 246 0.68 7.59 1.54
N GLU A 247 0.19 7.87 2.75
CA GLU A 247 0.47 9.16 3.43
C GLU A 247 1.97 9.34 3.71
N ASP A 248 2.64 8.28 4.19
CA ASP A 248 4.09 8.30 4.44
C ASP A 248 4.86 8.48 3.12
N LEU A 249 4.47 7.77 2.05
CA LEU A 249 5.06 7.90 0.72
C LEU A 249 4.90 9.31 0.15
N LEU A 250 3.71 9.90 0.27
CA LEU A 250 3.44 11.27 -0.18
C LEU A 250 4.36 12.29 0.52
N MET A 251 4.64 12.05 1.80
CA MET A 251 5.45 12.94 2.64
C MET A 251 6.94 12.89 2.31
N VAL A 252 7.49 11.70 2.02
CA VAL A 252 8.94 11.55 1.73
C VAL A 252 9.29 11.77 0.26
N SER A 253 8.32 11.59 -0.64
CA SER A 253 8.57 11.62 -2.09
C SER A 253 8.86 13.02 -2.59
N LYS A 254 9.78 13.11 -3.55
CA LYS A 254 10.14 14.36 -4.23
C LYS A 254 9.63 14.38 -5.67
N SER A 255 9.60 13.24 -6.34
CA SER A 255 9.09 13.11 -7.71
C SER A 255 7.57 13.18 -7.75
N ASP A 256 7.05 13.75 -8.84
CA ASP A 256 5.60 13.80 -9.07
C ASP A 256 5.04 12.40 -9.36
N PHE A 257 5.89 11.46 -9.82
CA PHE A 257 5.54 10.06 -9.98
C PHE A 257 5.14 9.42 -8.64
N TYR A 258 6.02 9.38 -7.64
CA TYR A 258 5.70 8.71 -6.37
C TYR A 258 4.66 9.47 -5.55
N LYS A 259 4.60 10.80 -5.64
CA LYS A 259 3.47 11.58 -5.09
C LYS A 259 2.16 11.19 -5.75
N GLY A 260 2.16 11.03 -7.06
CA GLY A 260 0.99 10.59 -7.80
C GLY A 260 0.58 9.15 -7.47
N MET A 261 1.54 8.23 -7.35
CA MET A 261 1.31 6.85 -6.88
C MET A 261 0.72 6.81 -5.47
N ALA A 262 1.22 7.67 -4.57
CA ALA A 262 0.68 7.81 -3.22
C ALA A 262 -0.77 8.31 -3.25
N LEU A 263 -1.06 9.35 -4.03
CA LEU A 263 -2.42 9.89 -4.18
C LEU A 263 -3.40 8.89 -4.81
N LEU A 264 -2.98 8.16 -5.85
CA LEU A 264 -3.77 7.11 -6.48
C LEU A 264 -4.11 5.98 -5.51
N GLY A 265 -3.10 5.41 -4.85
CA GLY A 265 -3.28 4.36 -3.85
C GLY A 265 -4.18 4.81 -2.70
N ARG A 266 -3.92 6.01 -2.18
CA ARG A 266 -4.71 6.60 -1.10
C ARG A 266 -6.18 6.74 -1.49
N GLY A 267 -6.45 7.18 -2.72
CA GLY A 267 -7.78 7.33 -3.28
C GLY A 267 -8.52 6.00 -3.39
N ILE A 268 -7.91 4.98 -4.02
CA ILE A 268 -8.57 3.69 -4.19
C ILE A 268 -8.77 2.97 -2.85
N PHE A 269 -7.79 2.99 -1.95
CA PHE A 269 -7.92 2.33 -0.65
C PHE A 269 -9.03 2.96 0.19
N ASN A 270 -9.21 4.28 0.08
CA ASN A 270 -10.32 4.96 0.71
C ASN A 270 -11.67 4.53 0.14
N MET A 271 -11.78 4.46 -1.19
CA MET A 271 -13.01 4.00 -1.86
C MET A 271 -13.35 2.56 -1.52
N GLU A 272 -12.36 1.66 -1.52
CA GLU A 272 -12.55 0.26 -1.15
C GLU A 272 -12.96 0.10 0.32
N TYR A 273 -12.39 0.89 1.22
CA TYR A 273 -12.81 0.90 2.62
C TYR A 273 -14.27 1.32 2.76
N ASN A 274 -14.67 2.43 2.13
CA ASN A 274 -16.06 2.90 2.16
C ASN A 274 -17.00 1.87 1.53
N ARG A 275 -16.57 1.20 0.46
CA ARG A 275 -17.36 0.15 -0.20
C ARG A 275 -17.61 -1.03 0.72
N LEU A 276 -16.56 -1.56 1.35
CA LEU A 276 -16.68 -2.72 2.24
C LEU A 276 -17.50 -2.37 3.49
N LYS A 277 -17.29 -1.17 4.07
CA LYS A 277 -18.10 -0.65 5.18
C LYS A 277 -19.59 -0.65 4.83
N LEU A 278 -19.97 -0.20 3.64
CA LEU A 278 -21.37 -0.20 3.20
C LEU A 278 -21.91 -1.61 2.94
N MET A 279 -21.08 -2.54 2.46
CA MET A 279 -21.49 -3.94 2.26
C MET A 279 -21.69 -4.72 3.56
N GLU A 280 -21.02 -4.33 4.65
CA GLU A 280 -21.21 -4.95 5.98
C GLU A 280 -22.47 -4.47 6.70
N VAL A 281 -23.02 -3.32 6.28
CA VAL A 281 -24.28 -2.75 6.83
C VAL A 281 -25.51 -3.25 6.07
N LEU A 282 -25.33 -3.86 4.89
CA LEU A 282 -26.38 -4.43 4.04
C LEU A 282 -26.58 -5.93 4.29
#